data_AF-A0A819P210-F1
#
_entry.id   AF-A0A819P210-F1
#
_cell.length_a   1.000
_cell.length_b   1.000
_cell.length_c   1.000
_cell.angle_alpha   90.00
_cell.angle_beta   90.00
_cell.angle_gamma   90.00
#
_symmetry.space_group_name_H-M   'P 1'
#
loop_
_entity.id
_entity.type
_entity.pdbx_description
1 polymer ?
#
loop_
_entity_poly.entity_id
_entity_poly.type
_entity_poly.pdbx_seq_one_letter_code
_entity_poly.pdbx_strand_id
1 'polypeptide(L)'
;LRGCINLGMDEQKPAGRINDQPSIDLAKSIEELGFKMGRLKTGTPARLETKTIDFSKTIAHKGDNPPLPFSFLNKHVWIKPEEQLNCHLTMTTPELADIVRRNAHLSRHVSQDARSPRYC
;
A
#
# COMPACT_ATOMS: atom_id res chain seq x y z
N LEU A 1 -2.58 -0.71 16.60
CA LEU A 1 -1.72 -0.54 17.79
C LEU A 1 -0.54 -1.50 17.70
N ARG A 2 0.59 -1.26 18.40
CA ARG A 2 1.81 -2.10 18.30
C ARG A 2 2.21 -2.41 16.85
N GLY A 3 2.16 -1.38 16.01
CA GLY A 3 2.48 -1.47 14.59
C GLY A 3 3.94 -1.92 14.38
N CYS A 4 4.17 -2.63 13.27
CA CYS A 4 5.49 -3.10 12.93
C CYS A 4 5.64 -3.22 11.41
N ILE A 5 6.71 -2.64 10.89
CA ILE A 5 7.11 -2.74 9.48
C ILE A 5 7.99 -3.99 9.33
N ASN A 6 7.75 -4.74 8.26
CA ASN A 6 8.56 -5.88 7.86
C ASN A 6 9.11 -5.62 6.46
N LEU A 7 10.43 -5.73 6.29
CA LEU A 7 11.12 -5.67 5.01
C LEU A 7 11.96 -6.95 4.87
N GLY A 8 11.64 -7.77 3.87
CA GLY A 8 12.26 -9.09 3.71
C GLY A 8 12.01 -10.03 4.91
N MET A 9 13.02 -10.85 5.23
CA MET A 9 13.03 -11.75 6.41
C MET A 9 13.62 -11.09 7.65
N ASP A 10 14.65 -10.28 7.46
CA ASP A 10 15.54 -9.90 8.57
C ASP A 10 15.21 -8.55 9.17
N GLU A 11 14.56 -7.66 8.41
CA GLU A 11 14.26 -6.32 8.89
C GLU A 11 12.83 -6.22 9.44
N GLN A 12 12.76 -6.09 10.77
CA GLN A 12 11.53 -5.85 11.49
C GLN A 12 11.70 -4.63 12.40
N LYS A 13 10.88 -3.60 12.20
CA LYS A 13 10.97 -2.35 12.96
C LYS A 13 9.63 -1.98 13.60
N PRO A 14 9.58 -1.69 14.91
CA PRO A 14 8.41 -1.10 15.54
C PRO A 14 8.07 0.26 14.89
N ALA A 15 6.88 0.38 14.32
CA ALA A 15 6.47 1.56 13.57
C ALA A 15 4.95 1.54 13.27
N GLY A 16 4.30 2.70 13.33
CA GLY A 16 2.92 2.86 12.85
C GLY A 16 2.85 2.95 11.32
N ARG A 17 3.73 3.78 10.77
CA ARG A 17 4.04 3.97 9.34
C ARG A 17 5.55 4.21 9.21
N ILE A 18 6.06 4.28 7.98
CA ILE A 18 7.45 4.69 7.80
C ILE A 18 7.62 6.08 8.45
N ASN A 19 8.64 6.22 9.31
CA ASN A 19 8.94 7.41 10.11
C ASN A 19 7.97 7.73 11.27
N ASP A 20 6.93 6.93 11.52
CA ASP A 20 6.00 7.11 12.65
C ASP A 20 6.18 6.02 13.73
N GLN A 21 6.16 6.43 15.00
CA GLN A 21 6.20 5.49 16.12
C GLN A 21 4.86 4.75 16.30
N PRO A 22 4.87 3.50 16.77
CA PRO A 22 3.64 2.77 17.06
C PRO A 22 3.03 3.19 18.41
N SER A 23 1.71 3.23 18.51
CA SER A 23 1.04 3.38 19.81
C SER A 23 1.11 2.05 20.59
N ILE A 24 1.84 2.05 21.71
CA ILE A 24 2.07 0.88 22.56
C ILE A 24 1.14 0.87 23.77
N ASP A 25 1.08 1.96 24.54
CA ASP A 25 0.40 1.94 25.84
C ASP A 25 -1.12 1.86 25.71
N LEU A 26 -1.71 2.51 24.71
CA LEU A 26 -3.13 2.31 24.37
C LEU A 26 -3.46 0.83 24.11
N ALA A 27 -2.50 0.08 23.55
CA ALA A 27 -2.69 -1.35 23.32
C ALA A 27 -2.70 -2.14 24.63
N LYS A 28 -1.91 -1.74 25.63
CA LYS A 28 -1.89 -2.39 26.94
C LYS A 28 -3.18 -2.11 27.68
N SER A 29 -3.63 -0.86 27.69
CA SER A 29 -4.89 -0.47 28.34
C SER A 29 -6.10 -1.22 27.77
N ILE A 30 -6.17 -1.45 26.46
CA ILE A 30 -7.26 -2.23 25.86
C ILE A 30 -7.21 -3.71 26.27
N GLU A 31 -6.01 -4.30 26.39
CA GLU A 31 -5.81 -5.66 26.90
C GLU A 31 -6.21 -5.78 28.38
N GLU A 32 -5.83 -4.80 29.21
CA GLU A 32 -6.16 -4.74 30.64
C GLU A 32 -7.68 -4.67 30.88
N LEU A 33 -8.42 -4.05 29.97
CA LEU A 33 -9.89 -4.01 29.98
C LEU A 33 -10.55 -5.35 29.54
N GLY A 34 -9.77 -6.37 29.19
CA GLY A 34 -10.27 -7.71 28.84
C GLY A 34 -10.72 -7.86 27.38
N PHE A 35 -10.43 -6.90 26.50
CA PHE A 35 -10.77 -7.02 25.07
C PHE A 35 -9.82 -8.00 24.36
N LYS A 36 -10.37 -8.84 23.48
CA LYS A 36 -9.59 -9.68 22.58
C LYS A 36 -9.02 -8.83 21.44
N MET A 37 -7.71 -8.95 21.21
CA MET A 37 -7.04 -8.26 20.11
C MET A 37 -6.45 -9.26 19.10
N GLY A 38 -6.47 -8.88 17.84
CA GLY A 38 -5.83 -9.61 16.74
C GLY A 38 -4.80 -8.75 16.00
N ARG A 39 -4.06 -9.36 15.09
CA ARG A 39 -3.12 -8.66 14.20
C ARG A 39 -3.52 -8.87 12.75
N LEU A 40 -3.54 -7.77 12.00
CA LEU A 40 -3.69 -7.76 10.55
C LEU A 40 -2.37 -7.31 9.93
N LYS A 41 -2.16 -7.72 8.68
CA LYS A 41 -1.01 -7.34 7.87
C LYS A 41 -1.51 -6.80 6.53
N THR A 42 -0.91 -5.72 6.09
CA THR A 42 -1.14 -5.10 4.78
C THR A 42 0.21 -4.76 4.14
N GLY A 43 0.30 -4.90 2.83
CA GLY A 43 1.47 -4.46 2.05
C GLY A 43 1.30 -3.03 1.54
N THR A 44 2.42 -2.39 1.20
CA THR A 44 2.42 -1.16 0.41
C THR A 44 3.49 -1.31 -0.67
N PRO A 45 3.23 -0.87 -1.92
CA PRO A 45 4.25 -0.87 -2.96
C PRO A 45 5.35 0.15 -2.64
N ALA A 46 6.53 -0.07 -3.23
CA ALA A 46 7.62 0.90 -3.20
C ALA A 46 7.23 2.20 -3.92
N ARG A 47 7.88 3.31 -3.56
CA ARG A 47 7.75 4.59 -4.28
C ARG A 47 8.92 4.69 -5.24
N LEU A 48 8.63 5.04 -6.50
CA LEU A 48 9.61 5.10 -7.58
C LEU A 48 9.90 6.57 -7.92
N GLU A 49 11.13 6.85 -8.35
CA GLU A 49 11.51 8.17 -8.84
C GLU A 49 11.06 8.35 -10.30
N THR A 50 10.19 9.34 -10.55
CA THR A 50 9.57 9.59 -11.86
C THR A 50 10.58 9.71 -13.01
N LYS A 51 11.74 10.33 -12.76
CA LYS A 51 12.78 10.56 -13.79
C LYS A 51 13.41 9.26 -14.32
N THR A 52 13.25 8.16 -13.59
CA THR A 52 13.81 6.85 -13.95
C THR A 52 12.85 5.98 -14.76
N ILE A 53 11.64 6.47 -15.05
CA ILE A 53 10.57 5.71 -15.71
C ILE A 53 10.43 6.16 -17.16
N ASP A 54 10.49 5.20 -18.08
CA ASP A 54 10.20 5.40 -19.50
C ASP A 54 8.68 5.33 -19.75
N PHE A 55 8.00 6.46 -19.63
CA PHE A 55 6.55 6.56 -19.82
C PHE A 55 6.10 6.30 -21.26
N SER A 56 6.99 6.34 -22.25
CA SER A 56 6.64 6.06 -23.65
C SER A 56 6.19 4.61 -23.87
N LYS A 57 6.56 3.71 -22.95
CA LYS A 57 6.19 2.30 -22.94
C LYS A 57 4.95 1.99 -22.09
N THR A 58 4.24 3.02 -21.63
CA THR A 58 3.06 2.89 -20.78
C THR A 58 1.82 3.41 -21.49
N ILE A 59 0.64 2.97 -21.07
CA ILE A 59 -0.63 3.49 -21.57
C ILE A 59 -1.10 4.59 -20.62
N ALA A 60 -1.16 5.83 -21.10
CA ALA A 60 -1.72 6.93 -20.33
C ALA A 60 -3.25 6.76 -20.16
N HIS A 61 -3.72 6.82 -18.92
CA HIS A 61 -5.13 6.76 -18.56
C HIS A 61 -5.56 8.12 -18.01
N LYS A 62 -6.47 8.78 -18.73
CA LYS A 62 -7.01 10.09 -18.38
C LYS A 62 -8.10 9.96 -17.33
N GLY A 63 -8.30 11.02 -16.54
CA GLY A 63 -9.48 11.14 -15.70
C GLY A 63 -10.77 11.35 -16.51
N ASP A 64 -11.91 11.23 -15.83
CA ASP A 64 -13.22 11.45 -16.44
C ASP A 64 -13.42 12.90 -16.90
N ASN A 65 -14.16 13.09 -17.98
CA ASN A 65 -14.57 14.40 -18.48
C ASN A 65 -16.07 14.40 -18.83
N PRO A 66 -16.93 15.10 -18.05
CA PRO A 66 -16.59 15.91 -16.88
C PRO A 66 -16.29 15.07 -15.62
N PRO A 67 -15.38 15.52 -14.73
CA PRO A 67 -15.12 14.84 -13.47
C PRO A 67 -16.27 15.04 -12.48
N LEU A 68 -16.59 13.97 -11.75
CA LEU A 68 -17.65 13.99 -10.74
C LEU A 68 -17.11 14.37 -9.37
N PRO A 69 -17.74 15.35 -8.67
CA PRO A 69 -17.36 15.65 -7.30
C PRO A 69 -17.71 14.50 -6.36
N PHE A 70 -16.81 14.17 -5.44
CA PHE A 70 -17.05 13.14 -4.43
C PHE A 70 -18.10 13.58 -3.38
N SER A 71 -18.14 14.87 -3.05
CA SER A 71 -19.08 15.43 -2.08
C SER A 71 -20.32 15.98 -2.78
N PHE A 72 -21.51 15.64 -2.26
CA PHE A 72 -22.79 16.20 -2.73
C PHE A 72 -22.93 17.73 -2.51
N LEU A 73 -22.11 18.33 -1.64
CA LEU A 73 -22.12 19.78 -1.43
C LEU A 73 -21.44 20.54 -2.57
N ASN A 74 -20.59 19.86 -3.34
CA ASN A 74 -19.87 20.46 -4.45
C ASN A 74 -20.64 20.25 -5.75
N LYS A 75 -20.80 21.32 -6.53
CA LYS A 75 -21.43 21.25 -7.86
C LYS A 75 -20.45 20.84 -8.97
N HIS A 76 -19.15 21.01 -8.75
CA HIS A 76 -18.10 20.70 -9.70
C HIS A 76 -16.79 20.34 -8.96
N VAL A 77 -15.90 19.64 -9.66
CA VAL A 77 -14.51 19.48 -9.24
C VAL A 77 -13.73 20.76 -9.57
N TRP A 78 -12.89 21.22 -8.65
CA TRP A 78 -12.19 22.51 -8.74
C TRP A 78 -11.13 22.57 -9.86
N ILE A 79 -10.55 21.42 -10.22
CA ILE A 79 -9.55 21.29 -11.29
C ILE A 79 -10.25 20.97 -12.62
N LYS A 80 -9.81 21.62 -13.71
CA LYS A 80 -10.37 21.34 -15.04
C LYS A 80 -9.98 19.93 -15.53
N PRO A 81 -10.82 19.27 -16.34
CA PRO A 81 -10.51 17.93 -16.87
C PRO A 81 -9.13 17.84 -17.56
N GLU A 82 -8.76 18.85 -18.36
CA GLU A 82 -7.49 18.92 -19.10
C GLU A 82 -6.27 19.22 -18.23
N GLU A 83 -6.47 19.70 -17.00
CA GLU A 83 -5.41 19.99 -16.02
C GLU A 83 -5.16 18.80 -15.07
N GLN A 84 -6.01 17.76 -15.10
CA GLN A 84 -5.80 16.56 -14.30
C GLN A 84 -4.61 15.72 -14.81
N LEU A 85 -3.86 15.14 -13.86
CA LEU A 85 -2.72 14.30 -14.18
C LEU A 85 -3.18 12.94 -14.72
N ASN A 86 -2.47 12.43 -15.71
CA ASN A 86 -2.68 11.07 -16.21
C ASN A 86 -2.10 10.04 -15.24
N CYS A 87 -2.81 8.93 -15.07
CA CYS A 87 -2.21 7.70 -14.55
C CYS A 87 -1.56 6.92 -15.70
N HIS A 88 -0.63 6.02 -15.40
CA HIS A 88 0.08 5.24 -16.41
C HIS A 88 -0.07 3.75 -16.12
N LEU A 89 -0.62 3.00 -17.08
CA LEU A 89 -0.82 1.56 -17.00
C LEU A 89 0.35 0.81 -17.65
N THR A 90 0.80 -0.24 -16.98
CA THR A 90 1.78 -1.21 -17.47
C THR A 90 1.41 -2.59 -16.96
N MET A 91 2.05 -3.63 -17.51
CA MET A 91 1.80 -5.02 -17.16
C MET A 91 3.07 -5.70 -16.66
N THR A 92 2.89 -6.67 -15.77
CA THR A 92 3.97 -7.58 -15.38
C THR A 92 4.26 -8.56 -16.52
N THR A 93 5.47 -9.14 -16.52
CA THR A 93 5.89 -10.14 -17.50
C THR A 93 6.09 -11.51 -16.84
N PRO A 94 6.12 -12.61 -17.59
CA PRO A 94 6.43 -13.94 -17.06
C PRO A 94 7.78 -13.98 -16.32
N GLU A 95 8.79 -13.27 -16.83
CA GLU A 95 10.13 -13.21 -16.20
C GLU A 95 10.07 -12.57 -14.82
N LEU A 96 9.26 -11.51 -14.65
CA LEU A 96 9.02 -10.92 -13.33
C LEU A 96 8.33 -11.91 -12.39
N ALA A 97 7.36 -12.68 -12.88
CA ALA A 97 6.71 -13.70 -12.07
C ALA A 97 7.71 -14.75 -11.58
N ASP A 98 8.68 -15.15 -12.42
CA ASP A 98 9.73 -16.09 -12.02
C ASP A 98 10.72 -15.51 -11.02
N ILE A 99 11.04 -14.21 -11.12
CA ILE A 99 11.81 -13.50 -10.09
C ILE A 99 11.06 -13.55 -8.75
N VAL A 100 9.76 -13.24 -8.75
CA VAL A 100 8.95 -13.25 -7.52
C VAL A 100 8.88 -14.66 -6.92
N ARG A 101 8.61 -15.69 -7.72
CA ARG A 101 8.54 -17.09 -7.25
C ARG A 101 9.86 -17.56 -6.63
N ARG A 102 10.99 -17.30 -7.29
CA ARG A 102 12.32 -17.69 -6.79
C ARG A 102 12.64 -17.04 -5.45
N ASN A 103 12.17 -15.82 -5.22
CA ASN A 103 12.47 -15.03 -4.02
C ASN A 103 11.36 -15.04 -2.96
N ALA A 104 10.28 -15.82 -3.15
CA ALA A 104 9.15 -15.83 -2.22
C ALA A 104 9.54 -16.21 -0.78
N HIS A 105 10.58 -17.04 -0.64
CA HIS A 105 11.17 -17.45 0.64
C HIS A 105 11.82 -16.29 1.43
N LEU A 106 12.11 -15.17 0.77
CA LEU A 106 12.66 -13.97 1.40
C LEU A 106 11.57 -13.03 1.95
N SER A 107 10.30 -13.43 1.91
CA SER A 107 9.18 -12.57 2.31
C SER A 107 8.40 -13.14 3.47
N ARG A 108 8.47 -12.45 4.63
CA ARG A 108 7.55 -12.70 5.76
C ARG A 108 6.10 -12.42 5.43
N HIS A 109 5.82 -11.78 4.29
CA HIS A 109 4.43 -11.64 3.82
C HIS A 109 3.83 -13.00 3.45
N VAL A 110 4.66 -13.92 2.97
CA VAL A 110 4.25 -15.26 2.53
C VAL A 110 4.45 -16.31 3.64
N SER A 111 5.42 -16.11 4.55
CA SER A 111 5.93 -17.16 5.45
C SER A 111 5.49 -17.09 6.94
N GLN A 112 4.23 -16.81 7.27
CA GLN A 112 3.56 -16.98 8.61
C GLN A 112 3.33 -15.74 9.54
N ASP A 113 2.52 -16.02 10.60
CA ASP A 113 2.22 -15.33 11.89
C ASP A 113 1.02 -14.38 12.03
N ALA A 114 0.35 -13.99 10.95
CA ALA A 114 -0.88 -13.21 11.06
C ALA A 114 -1.92 -13.67 10.05
N ARG A 115 -3.20 -13.55 10.42
CA ARG A 115 -4.32 -13.86 9.52
C ARG A 115 -4.33 -12.81 8.42
N SER A 116 -3.73 -13.14 7.27
CA SER A 116 -3.80 -12.28 6.09
C SER A 116 -5.25 -12.15 5.64
N PRO A 117 -5.66 -10.99 5.09
CA PRO A 117 -6.94 -10.86 4.41
C PRO A 117 -7.12 -11.96 3.35
N ARG A 118 -8.35 -12.37 3.07
CA ARG A 118 -8.62 -13.33 1.96
C ARG A 118 -8.27 -12.76 0.57
N TYR A 119 -8.18 -11.44 0.48
CA TYR A 119 -7.80 -10.71 -0.73
C TYR A 119 -6.36 -10.22 -0.55
N CYS A 120 -5.42 -10.94 -1.14
CA CYS A 120 -3.98 -10.67 -1.13
C CYS A 120 -3.52 -10.16 -2.49
#